data_AF-A0A1G9U752-F1
#
_entry.id   AF-A0A1G9U752-F1
#
_cell.length_a   1.000
_cell.length_b   1.000
_cell.length_c   1.000
_cell.angle_alpha   90.00
_cell.angle_beta   90.00
_cell.angle_gamma   90.00
#
_symmetry.space_group_name_H-M   'P 1'
#
loop_
_entity.id
_entity.type
_entity.pdbx_description
1 polymer ?
#
loop_
_entity_poly.entity_id
_entity_poly.type
_entity_poly.pdbx_seq_one_letter_code
_entity_poly.pdbx_strand_id
1 'polypeptide(L)' 'MKNTYLLSSLLLAGALLSGCAAELLSNSEKLIIVKGRPSQLPDATEIAETECQKRGGRHARLITKPAEGQYGFECVR' A
#
# COMPACT_ATOMS: atom_id res chain seq x y z
N MET A 1 15.10 15.69 -44.11
CA MET A 1 14.75 14.36 -43.57
C MET A 1 15.74 14.03 -42.46
N LYS A 2 15.33 14.10 -41.19
CA LYS A 2 16.25 14.00 -40.04
C LYS A 2 15.59 13.13 -38.95
N ASN A 3 16.17 11.94 -38.78
CA ASN A 3 16.13 11.00 -37.65
C ASN A 3 14.89 10.98 -36.72
N THR A 4 14.08 9.93 -36.84
CA THR A 4 13.02 9.54 -35.89
C THR A 4 13.24 8.16 -35.25
N TYR A 5 14.44 7.60 -35.27
CA TYR A 5 14.69 6.19 -34.89
C TYR A 5 15.27 5.97 -33.48
N LEU A 6 15.09 6.88 -32.53
CA LEU A 6 15.66 6.74 -31.17
C LEU A 6 14.62 6.77 -30.04
N LEU A 7 13.36 6.40 -30.30
CA LEU A 7 12.31 6.42 -29.26
C LEU A 7 11.68 5.05 -28.95
N SER A 8 12.05 3.98 -29.66
CA SER A 8 11.36 2.68 -29.51
C SER A 8 11.91 1.77 -28.41
N SER A 9 12.96 2.15 -27.67
CA SER A 9 13.64 1.22 -26.76
C SER A 9 13.32 1.37 -25.26
N LEU A 10 12.47 2.32 -24.85
CA LEU A 10 12.23 2.61 -23.42
C LEU A 10 10.95 2.01 -22.81
N LEU A 11 10.17 1.24 -23.55
CA LEU A 11 8.83 0.79 -23.10
C LEU A 11 8.80 -0.58 -22.40
N LEU A 12 9.94 -1.26 -22.20
CA LEU A 12 9.97 -2.66 -21.75
C LEU A 12 10.47 -2.91 -20.32
N ALA A 13 10.41 -1.93 -19.42
CA ALA A 13 10.92 -2.07 -18.04
C ALA A 13 9.84 -2.05 -16.93
N GLY A 14 8.54 -2.06 -17.27
CA GLY A 14 7.47 -1.87 -16.28
C GLY A 14 6.75 -3.12 -15.75
N ALA A 15 7.03 -4.32 -16.26
CA ALA A 15 6.10 -5.44 -16.13
C ALA A 15 6.39 -6.48 -15.02
N LEU A 16 7.37 -6.25 -14.12
CA LEU A 16 7.80 -7.27 -13.14
C LEU A 16 7.54 -6.95 -11.66
N LEU A 17 6.76 -5.92 -11.34
CA LEU A 17 6.40 -5.59 -9.95
C LEU A 17 4.99 -6.08 -9.54
N SER A 18 4.47 -7.14 -10.17
CA SER A 18 3.24 -7.83 -9.72
C SER A 18 3.50 -8.84 -8.60
N GLY A 19 4.48 -8.58 -7.73
CA GLY A 19 4.51 -9.22 -6.42
C GLY A 19 3.25 -8.79 -5.68
N CYS A 20 2.42 -9.73 -5.22
CA CYS A 20 1.15 -9.45 -4.57
C CYS A 20 1.34 -8.60 -3.31
N ALA A 21 1.47 -7.27 -3.44
CA ALA A 21 1.68 -6.36 -2.32
C ALA A 21 0.47 -6.34 -1.38
N ALA A 22 0.68 -5.87 -0.15
CA ALA A 22 -0.44 -5.57 0.71
C ALA A 22 -1.36 -4.52 0.04
N GLU A 23 -2.67 -4.65 0.25
CA GLU A 23 -3.70 -3.89 -0.45
C GLU A 23 -4.61 -3.18 0.55
N LEU A 24 -4.79 -1.87 0.39
CA LEU A 24 -5.74 -1.10 1.19
C LEU A 24 -7.18 -1.46 0.81
N LEU A 25 -7.93 -2.07 1.73
CA LEU A 25 -9.35 -2.42 1.53
C LEU A 25 -10.29 -1.31 1.99
N SER A 26 -9.93 -0.61 3.06
CA SER A 26 -10.75 0.47 3.62
C SER A 26 -9.89 1.49 4.34
N ASN A 27 -10.22 2.77 4.19
CA ASN A 27 -9.60 3.88 4.91
C ASN A 27 -10.64 4.73 5.66
N SER A 28 -11.64 4.09 6.28
CA SER A 28 -12.64 4.80 7.07
C SER A 28 -12.01 5.56 8.26
N GLU A 29 -12.66 6.61 8.75
CA GLU A 29 -12.17 7.38 9.91
C GLU A 29 -11.96 6.51 11.14
N LYS A 30 -12.82 5.52 11.34
CA LYS A 30 -12.81 4.63 12.51
C LYS A 30 -11.76 3.52 12.41
N LEU A 31 -11.55 2.99 11.20
CA LEU A 31 -10.72 1.81 11.00
C LEU A 31 -10.16 1.79 9.57
N ILE A 32 -8.84 1.64 9.47
CA ILE A 32 -8.16 1.31 8.23
C ILE A 32 -8.03 -0.21 8.17
N ILE A 33 -8.38 -0.82 7.03
CA ILE A 33 -8.24 -2.26 6.81
C ILE A 33 -7.30 -2.46 5.64
N VAL A 34 -6.22 -3.21 5.88
CA VAL A 34 -5.24 -3.58 4.86
C VAL A 34 -5.18 -5.09 4.74
N LYS A 35 -5.23 -5.61 3.52
CA LYS A 35 -5.11 -7.02 3.19
C LYS A 35 -3.66 -7.36 2.90
N GLY A 36 -3.17 -8.49 3.39
CA GLY A 36 -1.82 -8.98 3.12
C GLY A 36 -1.55 -10.32 3.79
N ARG A 37 -0.56 -11.06 3.28
CA ARG A 37 -0.08 -12.29 3.95
C ARG A 37 0.60 -11.95 5.28
N PRO A 38 0.77 -12.92 6.20
CA PRO A 38 1.54 -12.71 7.44
C PRO A 38 2.92 -12.08 7.24
N SER A 39 3.63 -12.47 6.19
CA SER A 39 4.95 -11.91 5.84
C SER A 39 4.90 -10.44 5.40
N GLN A 40 3.72 -9.92 5.07
CA GLN A 40 3.49 -8.57 4.56
C GLN A 40 2.89 -7.65 5.61
N LEU A 41 2.85 -8.07 6.87
CA LEU A 41 2.46 -7.18 7.96
C LEU A 41 3.27 -5.87 7.98
N PRO A 42 4.60 -5.85 7.67
CA PRO A 42 5.33 -4.60 7.51
C PRO A 42 4.74 -3.69 6.42
N ASP A 43 4.53 -4.21 5.21
CA ASP A 43 3.91 -3.47 4.10
C ASP A 43 2.52 -2.96 4.47
N ALA A 44 1.72 -3.80 5.13
CA ALA A 44 0.38 -3.43 5.58
C ALA A 44 0.40 -2.30 6.62
N THR A 45 1.41 -2.30 7.48
CA THR A 45 1.64 -1.24 8.47
C THR A 45 2.06 0.04 7.78
N GLU A 46 2.97 0.00 6.80
CA GLU A 46 3.40 1.18 6.03
C GLU A 46 2.23 1.85 5.27
N ILE A 47 1.35 1.04 4.67
CA ILE A 47 0.12 1.53 4.03
C ILE A 47 -0.77 2.24 5.06
N ALA A 48 -1.00 1.61 6.22
CA ALA A 48 -1.82 2.20 7.28
C ALA A 48 -1.18 3.48 7.84
N GLU A 49 0.13 3.53 8.00
CA GLU A 49 0.87 4.72 8.42
C GLU A 49 0.68 5.85 7.42
N THR A 50 0.83 5.57 6.13
CA THR A 50 0.60 6.57 5.07
C THR A 50 -0.81 7.15 5.15
N GLU A 51 -1.83 6.31 5.38
CA GLU A 51 -3.21 6.76 5.54
C GLU A 51 -3.44 7.54 6.84
N CYS A 52 -2.77 7.20 7.95
CA CYS A 52 -2.87 7.94 9.20
C CYS A 52 -2.11 9.29 9.16
N GLN A 53 -0.97 9.35 8.47
CA GLN A 53 -0.21 10.59 8.28
C GLN A 53 -1.04 11.65 7.53
N LYS A 54 -1.85 11.23 6.53
CA LYS A 54 -2.82 12.10 5.85
C LYS A 54 -3.86 12.72 6.78
N ARG A 55 -4.08 12.14 7.98
CA ARG A 55 -5.04 12.60 9.00
C ARG A 55 -4.39 13.50 10.07
N GLY A 56 -3.42 14.31 9.66
CA GLY A 56 -2.75 15.27 10.52
C GLY A 56 -1.57 14.69 11.29
N GLY A 57 -0.76 13.85 10.64
CA GLY A 57 0.49 13.33 11.21
C GLY A 57 0.30 12.22 12.24
N ARG A 58 -0.82 11.49 12.19
CA ARG A 58 -1.12 10.40 13.12
C ARG A 58 -0.35 9.14 12.77
N HIS A 59 -0.17 8.28 13.77
CA HIS A 59 0.46 6.97 13.64
C HIS A 59 -0.58 5.85 13.54
N ALA A 60 -0.24 4.80 12.80
CA ALA A 60 -1.07 3.61 12.70
C ALA A 60 -0.78 2.65 13.85
N ARG A 61 -1.84 2.14 14.48
CA ARG A 61 -1.75 1.10 15.49
C ARG A 61 -2.60 -0.08 15.08
N LEU A 62 -1.98 -1.26 14.96
CA LEU A 62 -2.71 -2.50 14.72
C LEU A 62 -3.59 -2.82 15.93
N ILE A 63 -4.89 -2.95 15.73
CA ILE A 63 -5.86 -3.22 16.81
C ILE A 63 -6.68 -4.48 16.59
N THR A 64 -6.78 -4.99 15.36
CA THR A 64 -7.57 -6.18 15.07
C THR A 64 -7.11 -6.90 13.80
N LYS A 65 -7.57 -8.14 13.63
CA LYS A 65 -7.44 -8.95 12.41
C LYS A 65 -8.83 -9.43 11.99
N PRO A 66 -9.59 -8.63 11.21
CA PRO A 66 -11.02 -8.85 11.02
C PRO A 66 -11.33 -10.10 10.17
N ALA A 67 -10.38 -10.55 9.36
CA ALA A 67 -10.44 -11.80 8.62
C ALA A 67 -9.02 -12.34 8.37
N GLU A 68 -8.90 -13.56 7.87
CA GLU A 68 -7.62 -14.11 7.44
C GLU A 68 -6.98 -13.20 6.39
N GLY A 69 -5.71 -12.85 6.62
CA GLY A 69 -4.97 -11.94 5.75
C GLY A 69 -5.49 -10.50 5.76
N GLN A 70 -6.24 -10.07 6.77
CA GLN A 70 -6.61 -8.67 6.97
C GLN A 70 -6.09 -8.13 8.30
N TYR A 71 -5.70 -6.87 8.28
CA TYR A 71 -5.15 -6.14 9.42
C TYR A 71 -5.92 -4.83 9.58
N GLY A 72 -6.52 -4.64 10.76
CA GLY A 72 -7.27 -3.45 11.12
C GLY A 72 -6.45 -2.50 11.99
N PHE A 73 -6.31 -1.26 11.56
CA PHE A 73 -5.53 -0.22 12.22
C PHE A 73 -6.38 0.98 12.63
N GLU A 74 -6.07 1.56 13.78
CA GLU A 74 -6.56 2.88 14.21
C GLU A 74 -5.46 3.94 14.04
N CYS A 75 -5.87 5.20 13.82
CA CYS A 75 -4.93 6.33 13.76
C CYS A 75 -4.85 7.03 15.12
N VAL A 76 -3.72 6.86 15.80
CA VAL A 76 -3.39 7.45 17.10
C VAL A 76 -2.47 8.67 16.95
N ARG A 77 -2.42 9.54 17.96
CA ARG A 77 -1.44 10.64 17.99
C ARG A 77 -0.07 10.14 18.39
#